data_AF-A0AA51UJW3-F1
#
_entry.id   AF-A0AA51UJW3-F1
#
_cell.length_a   1.000
_cell.length_b   1.000
_cell.length_c   1.000
_cell.angle_alpha   90.00
_cell.angle_beta   90.00
_cell.angle_gamma   90.00
#
_symmetry.space_group_name_H-M   'P 1'
#
loop_
_entity.id
_entity.type
_entity.pdbx_description
1 polymer ?
#
loop_
_entity_poly.entity_id
_entity_poly.type
_entity_poly.pdbx_seq_one_letter_code
_entity_poly.pdbx_strand_id
1 'polypeptide(L)'
;MKLDQKDKDRIVSIVASRYFSEQGWKWIDLNIDVLKIHKAYDDLRDQYAAYPYMSRDWYVSNSATKSIHMCENWEELSELVEFLNAYGHHFDFLVKDSKKSLCIASTDGNLSHEEKTAISAARRSRYNVFVFRVDVPEDIDFELMQIGGGM
;
A
#
# COMPACT_ATOMS: atom_id res chain seq x y z
N MET A 1 21.47 -15.53 -13.43
CA MET A 1 20.20 -16.28 -13.36
C MET A 1 19.13 -15.46 -14.02
N LYS A 2 18.32 -16.11 -14.88
CA LYS A 2 17.18 -15.48 -15.53
C LYS A 2 16.07 -15.21 -14.52
N LEU A 3 15.57 -13.99 -14.52
CA LEU A 3 14.43 -13.61 -13.71
C LEU A 3 13.13 -13.90 -14.45
N ASP A 4 12.18 -14.55 -13.79
CA ASP A 4 10.82 -14.59 -14.28
C ASP A 4 10.07 -13.28 -13.94
N GLN A 5 8.85 -13.12 -14.45
CA GLN A 5 8.08 -11.90 -14.21
C GLN A 5 7.79 -11.69 -12.71
N LYS A 6 7.55 -12.78 -11.97
CA LYS A 6 7.24 -12.71 -10.54
C LYS A 6 8.46 -12.24 -9.73
N ASP A 7 9.66 -12.65 -10.12
CA ASP A 7 10.91 -12.16 -9.54
C ASP A 7 11.09 -10.67 -9.81
N LYS A 8 10.82 -10.22 -11.04
CA LYS A 8 10.88 -8.80 -11.39
C LYS A 8 9.87 -7.97 -10.59
N ASP A 9 8.61 -8.40 -10.52
CA ASP A 9 7.56 -7.71 -9.76
C ASP A 9 7.94 -7.56 -8.27
N ARG A 10 8.52 -8.61 -7.69
CA ARG A 10 9.05 -8.57 -6.31
C ARG A 10 10.19 -7.57 -6.15
N ILE A 11 11.12 -7.53 -7.10
CA ILE A 11 12.21 -6.56 -7.09
C ILE A 11 11.65 -5.14 -7.15
N VAL A 12 10.69 -4.86 -8.03
CA VAL A 12 10.06 -3.52 -8.10
C VAL A 12 9.39 -3.16 -6.78
N SER A 13 8.64 -4.07 -6.17
CA SER A 13 8.02 -3.86 -4.85
C SER A 13 9.04 -3.53 -3.76
N ILE A 14 10.17 -4.24 -3.72
CA ILE A 14 11.29 -3.97 -2.79
C ILE A 14 11.89 -2.58 -3.04
N VAL A 15 12.10 -2.21 -4.30
CA VAL A 15 12.69 -0.91 -4.64
C VAL A 15 11.72 0.23 -4.31
N ALA A 16 10.43 0.07 -4.58
CA ALA A 16 9.38 1.05 -4.25
C ALA A 16 9.29 1.30 -2.75
N SER A 17 9.16 0.22 -1.96
CA SER A 17 9.10 0.30 -0.49
C SER A 17 10.35 0.92 0.12
N ARG A 18 11.53 0.60 -0.41
CA ARG A 18 12.79 1.23 0.01
C ARG A 18 12.82 2.70 -0.33
N TYR A 19 12.40 3.09 -1.54
CA TYR A 19 12.32 4.48 -1.95
C TYR A 19 11.41 5.29 -1.00
N PHE A 20 10.20 4.81 -0.72
CA PHE A 20 9.28 5.48 0.22
C PHE A 20 9.90 5.64 1.60
N SER A 21 10.58 4.60 2.10
CA SER A 21 11.25 4.62 3.40
C SER A 21 12.40 5.62 3.44
N GLU A 22 13.22 5.69 2.39
CA GLU A 22 14.34 6.64 2.28
C GLU A 22 13.85 8.10 2.20
N GLN A 23 12.66 8.35 1.64
CA GLN A 23 12.02 9.67 1.67
C GLN A 23 11.33 9.99 3.02
N GLY A 24 11.27 9.03 3.95
CA GLY A 24 10.54 9.18 5.21
C GLY A 24 9.02 9.16 5.07
N TRP A 25 8.50 8.63 3.97
CA TRP A 25 7.06 8.52 3.73
C TRP A 25 6.48 7.32 4.49
N LYS A 26 5.25 7.44 4.97
CA LYS A 26 4.50 6.29 5.50
C LYS A 26 3.93 5.50 4.33
N TRP A 27 4.01 4.18 4.38
CA TRP A 27 3.47 3.33 3.32
C TRP A 27 3.02 1.99 3.91
N ILE A 28 2.10 1.33 3.20
CA ILE A 28 1.70 -0.07 3.44
C ILE A 28 1.56 -0.79 2.11
N ASP A 29 1.78 -2.10 2.12
CA ASP A 29 1.58 -2.97 0.96
C ASP A 29 0.11 -3.43 0.92
N LEU A 30 -0.64 -3.01 -0.08
CA LEU A 30 -2.05 -3.35 -0.23
C LEU A 30 -2.27 -4.81 -0.61
N ASN A 31 -1.28 -5.49 -1.21
CA ASN A 31 -1.37 -6.92 -1.49
C ASN A 31 -1.36 -7.77 -0.22
N ILE A 32 -0.83 -7.23 0.89
CA ILE A 32 -0.67 -7.93 2.17
C ILE A 32 -1.61 -7.35 3.24
N ASP A 33 -1.69 -6.03 3.34
CA ASP A 33 -2.26 -5.33 4.49
C ASP A 33 -3.68 -4.81 4.26
N VAL A 34 -4.26 -4.97 3.06
CA VAL A 34 -5.62 -4.49 2.77
C VAL A 34 -6.65 -5.06 3.74
N LEU A 35 -6.55 -6.35 4.09
CA LEU A 35 -7.45 -6.98 5.06
C LEU A 35 -7.30 -6.40 6.48
N LYS A 36 -6.10 -5.91 6.84
CA LYS A 36 -5.87 -5.25 8.13
C LYS A 36 -6.57 -3.89 8.19
N ILE A 37 -6.65 -3.17 7.07
CA ILE A 37 -7.41 -1.92 6.97
C ILE A 37 -8.91 -2.20 7.17
N HIS A 38 -9.44 -3.23 6.50
CA HIS A 38 -10.84 -3.62 6.61
C HIS A 38 -11.19 -4.00 8.05
N LYS A 39 -10.36 -4.83 8.66
CA LYS A 39 -10.51 -5.21 10.06
C LYS A 39 -10.45 -3.99 10.99
N ALA A 40 -9.51 -3.06 10.78
CA ALA A 40 -9.42 -1.84 11.58
C ALA A 40 -10.70 -1.00 11.50
N TYR A 41 -11.34 -0.93 10.33
CA TYR A 41 -12.62 -0.25 10.16
C TYR A 41 -13.75 -0.94 10.93
N ASP A 42 -13.89 -2.26 10.81
CA ASP A 42 -14.90 -3.03 11.54
C ASP A 42 -14.70 -2.93 13.06
N ASP A 43 -13.46 -3.10 13.54
CA ASP A 43 -13.11 -3.02 14.96
C ASP A 43 -13.44 -1.62 15.53
N LEU A 44 -13.13 -0.54 14.78
CA LEU A 44 -13.45 0.84 15.20
C LEU A 44 -14.96 1.13 15.17
N ARG A 45 -15.69 0.59 14.19
CA ARG A 45 -17.16 0.68 14.12
C ARG A 45 -17.78 0.06 15.37
N ASP A 46 -17.34 -1.15 15.69
CA ASP A 46 -17.90 -1.95 16.77
C ASP A 46 -17.51 -1.36 18.13
N GLN A 47 -16.28 -0.85 18.27
CA GLN A 47 -15.83 -0.14 19.47
C GLN A 47 -16.66 1.11 19.74
N TYR A 48 -16.94 1.92 18.71
CA TYR A 48 -17.80 3.10 18.86
C TYR A 48 -19.25 2.72 19.20
N ALA A 49 -19.78 1.66 18.58
CA ALA A 49 -21.13 1.18 18.87
C ALA A 49 -21.28 0.70 20.33
N ALA A 50 -20.25 0.05 20.88
CA ALA A 50 -20.23 -0.39 22.27
C ALA A 50 -20.01 0.76 23.27
N TYR A 51 -19.19 1.76 22.91
CA TYR A 51 -18.76 2.82 23.81
C TYR A 51 -18.82 4.22 23.15
N PRO A 52 -20.00 4.82 22.94
CA PRO A 52 -20.13 6.11 22.26
C PRO A 52 -19.82 7.32 23.16
N TYR A 53 -18.76 7.26 23.97
CA TYR A 53 -18.40 8.32 24.93
C TYR A 53 -17.61 9.47 24.30
N MET A 54 -16.87 9.19 23.22
CA MET A 54 -16.12 10.16 22.43
C MET A 54 -16.64 10.20 20.99
N SER A 55 -16.27 11.22 20.21
CA SER A 55 -16.63 11.25 18.79
C SER A 55 -15.99 10.08 18.03
N ARG A 56 -16.64 9.61 16.96
CA ARG A 56 -16.09 8.52 16.14
C ARG A 56 -14.73 8.89 15.53
N ASP A 57 -14.53 10.16 15.19
CA ASP A 57 -13.24 10.67 14.71
C ASP A 57 -12.14 10.54 15.76
N TRP A 58 -12.47 10.74 17.04
CA TRP A 58 -11.51 10.55 18.13
C TRP A 58 -11.01 9.10 18.17
N TYR A 59 -11.91 8.11 18.00
CA TYR A 59 -11.53 6.69 17.92
C TYR A 59 -10.57 6.42 16.76
N VAL A 60 -10.85 6.95 15.57
CA VAL A 60 -9.98 6.80 14.40
C VAL A 60 -8.62 7.45 14.62
N SER A 61 -8.60 8.69 15.13
CA SER A 61 -7.36 9.45 15.29
C SER A 61 -6.45 8.94 16.40
N ASN A 62 -6.99 8.20 17.36
CA ASN A 62 -6.26 7.65 18.50
C ASN A 62 -6.13 6.11 18.44
N SER A 63 -6.51 5.49 17.33
CA SER A 63 -6.41 4.04 17.17
C SER A 63 -4.95 3.59 17.05
N ALA A 64 -4.64 2.41 17.58
CA ALA A 64 -3.36 1.75 17.34
C ALA A 64 -3.16 1.38 15.86
N THR A 65 -4.26 1.25 15.11
CA THR A 65 -4.29 0.89 13.69
C THR A 65 -4.12 2.10 12.76
N LYS A 66 -4.02 3.33 13.29
CA LYS A 66 -3.86 4.56 12.52
C LYS A 66 -2.65 4.55 11.58
N SER A 67 -1.56 3.87 11.95
CA SER A 67 -0.39 3.71 11.08
C SER A 67 -0.69 2.91 9.81
N ILE A 68 -1.70 2.04 9.83
CA ILE A 68 -2.07 1.16 8.72
C ILE A 68 -2.96 1.90 7.71
N HIS A 69 -4.08 2.48 8.18
CA HIS A 69 -5.03 3.16 7.29
C HIS A 69 -4.68 4.63 7.05
N MET A 70 -3.88 5.24 7.94
CA MET A 70 -3.36 6.61 7.84
C MET A 70 -4.43 7.71 7.82
N CYS A 71 -5.67 7.41 8.20
CA CYS A 71 -6.81 8.33 8.25
C CYS A 71 -6.87 9.14 9.55
N GLU A 72 -7.38 10.36 9.45
CA GLU A 72 -7.53 11.30 10.57
C GLU A 72 -8.94 11.29 11.16
N ASN A 73 -9.95 10.94 10.36
CA ASN A 73 -11.35 10.95 10.77
C ASN A 73 -12.14 9.76 10.18
N TRP A 74 -13.36 9.58 10.64
CA TRP A 74 -14.21 8.44 10.26
C TRP A 74 -14.64 8.48 8.80
N GLU A 75 -14.98 9.66 8.30
CA GLU A 75 -15.38 9.86 6.90
C GLU A 75 -14.27 9.38 5.96
N GLU A 76 -13.04 9.85 6.18
CA GLU A 76 -11.87 9.47 5.40
C GLU A 76 -11.55 7.97 5.48
N LEU A 77 -11.72 7.33 6.65
CA LEU A 77 -11.56 5.88 6.78
C LEU A 77 -12.64 5.11 6.03
N SER A 78 -13.89 5.56 6.11
CA SER A 78 -15.03 4.93 5.44
C SER A 78 -14.87 5.01 3.92
N GLU A 79 -14.54 6.20 3.41
CA GLU A 79 -14.27 6.42 1.99
C GLU A 79 -13.08 5.60 1.49
N LEU A 80 -12.02 5.46 2.29
CA LEU A 80 -10.88 4.61 1.95
C LEU A 80 -11.30 3.14 1.82
N VAL A 81 -12.06 2.60 2.78
CA VAL A 81 -12.50 1.21 2.74
C VAL A 81 -13.44 0.96 1.56
N GLU A 82 -14.38 1.87 1.29
CA GLU A 82 -15.26 1.77 0.12
C GLU A 82 -14.44 1.75 -1.18
N PHE A 83 -13.47 2.66 -1.30
CA PHE A 83 -12.59 2.71 -2.45
C PHE A 83 -11.77 1.43 -2.62
N LEU A 84 -11.17 0.91 -1.55
CA LEU A 84 -10.34 -0.29 -1.59
C LEU A 84 -11.16 -1.54 -1.94
N ASN A 85 -12.42 -1.63 -1.50
CA ASN A 85 -13.32 -2.71 -1.91
C ASN A 85 -13.59 -2.71 -3.41
N ALA A 86 -13.75 -1.52 -4.02
CA ALA A 86 -14.05 -1.40 -5.44
C ALA A 86 -12.81 -1.54 -6.33
N TYR A 87 -11.68 -0.94 -5.95
CA TYR A 87 -10.53 -0.74 -6.83
C TYR A 87 -9.18 -1.11 -6.20
N GLY A 88 -9.14 -1.49 -4.92
CA GLY A 88 -7.88 -1.66 -4.17
C GLY A 88 -6.94 -2.71 -4.76
N HIS A 89 -7.48 -3.74 -5.41
CA HIS A 89 -6.70 -4.80 -6.06
C HIS A 89 -5.91 -4.35 -7.31
N HIS A 90 -6.11 -3.11 -7.77
CA HIS A 90 -5.33 -2.52 -8.86
C HIS A 90 -4.16 -1.65 -8.38
N PHE A 91 -3.92 -1.57 -7.07
CA PHE A 91 -2.85 -0.77 -6.49
C PHE A 91 -2.01 -1.61 -5.54
N ASP A 92 -0.70 -1.41 -5.60
CA ASP A 92 0.26 -2.17 -4.78
C ASP A 92 0.49 -1.52 -3.42
N PHE A 93 0.46 -0.18 -3.35
CA PHE A 93 0.75 0.53 -2.10
C PHE A 93 -0.24 1.66 -1.83
N LEU A 94 -0.52 1.87 -0.55
CA LEU A 94 -1.03 3.12 -0.02
C LEU A 94 0.12 3.86 0.64
N VAL A 95 0.34 5.11 0.24
CA VAL A 95 1.46 5.95 0.65
C VAL A 95 0.93 7.26 1.21
N LYS A 96 1.56 7.79 2.26
CA LYS A 96 1.25 9.10 2.83
C LYS A 96 2.55 9.89 3.06
N ASP A 97 2.65 10.99 2.33
CA ASP A 97 3.60 12.07 2.55
C ASP A 97 2.87 13.25 3.23
N SER A 98 2.60 14.34 2.49
CA SER A 98 1.61 15.38 2.77
C SER A 98 0.16 14.93 2.52
N LYS A 99 -0.07 14.01 1.57
CA LYS A 99 -1.40 13.51 1.18
C LYS A 99 -1.38 12.00 0.97
N LYS A 100 -2.54 11.36 1.09
CA LYS A 100 -2.69 9.95 0.71
C LYS A 100 -2.61 9.80 -0.79
N SER A 101 -1.80 8.84 -1.20
CA SER A 101 -1.53 8.50 -2.58
C SER A 101 -1.59 6.99 -2.76
N LEU A 102 -2.08 6.55 -3.90
CA LEU A 102 -2.03 5.14 -4.31
C LEU A 102 -0.89 4.95 -5.29
N CYS A 103 -0.22 3.81 -5.22
CA CYS A 103 0.90 3.50 -6.10
C CYS A 103 0.69 2.18 -6.82
N ILE A 104 0.99 2.17 -8.12
CA ILE A 104 1.16 0.96 -8.93
C ILE A 104 2.66 0.79 -9.18
N ALA A 105 3.20 -0.37 -8.83
CA ALA A 105 4.58 -0.75 -9.07
C ALA A 105 4.67 -1.51 -10.40
N SER A 106 5.50 -1.04 -11.33
CA SER A 106 5.55 -1.58 -12.68
C SER A 106 6.98 -1.75 -13.20
N THR A 107 7.20 -2.82 -13.96
CA THR A 107 8.49 -3.09 -14.62
C THR A 107 8.65 -2.34 -15.94
N ASP A 108 7.55 -2.02 -16.63
CA ASP A 108 7.57 -1.43 -17.98
C ASP A 108 6.82 -0.08 -18.07
N GLY A 109 6.03 0.26 -17.04
CA GLY A 109 5.18 1.44 -16.98
C GLY A 109 3.88 1.32 -17.79
N ASN A 110 3.58 0.15 -18.34
CA ASN A 110 2.34 -0.09 -19.06
C ASN A 110 1.20 -0.30 -18.07
N LEU A 111 0.05 0.29 -18.39
CA LEU A 111 -1.17 0.19 -17.59
C LEU A 111 -2.28 -0.46 -18.42
N SER A 112 -2.89 -1.48 -17.84
CA SER A 112 -4.11 -2.12 -18.34
C SER A 112 -5.28 -1.13 -18.39
N HIS A 113 -6.34 -1.52 -19.11
CA HIS A 113 -7.56 -0.71 -19.18
C HIS A 113 -8.23 -0.57 -17.80
N GLU A 114 -8.18 -1.65 -17.01
CA GLU A 114 -8.76 -1.73 -15.66
C GLU A 114 -8.00 -0.80 -14.71
N GLU A 115 -6.67 -0.83 -14.71
CA GLU A 115 -5.85 0.09 -13.92
C GLU A 115 -6.12 1.55 -14.31
N LYS A 116 -6.18 1.90 -15.60
CA LYS A 116 -6.53 3.27 -16.03
C LYS A 116 -7.89 3.72 -15.51
N THR A 117 -8.85 2.79 -15.43
CA THR A 117 -10.18 3.04 -14.86
C THR A 117 -10.08 3.27 -13.35
N ALA A 118 -9.34 2.44 -12.64
CA ALA A 118 -9.08 2.56 -11.20
C ALA A 118 -8.37 3.87 -10.86
N ILE A 119 -7.36 4.29 -11.64
CA ILE A 119 -6.67 5.58 -11.51
C ILE A 119 -7.65 6.73 -11.67
N SER A 120 -8.57 6.64 -12.64
CA SER A 120 -9.59 7.66 -12.86
C SER A 120 -10.56 7.75 -11.67
N ALA A 121 -10.92 6.61 -11.06
CA ALA A 121 -11.71 6.58 -9.84
C ALA A 121 -10.95 7.19 -8.64
N ALA A 122 -9.69 6.80 -8.43
CA ALA A 122 -8.84 7.32 -7.37
C ALA A 122 -8.74 8.85 -7.39
N ARG A 123 -8.54 9.42 -8.59
CA ARG A 123 -8.48 10.87 -8.79
C ARG A 123 -9.80 11.57 -8.47
N ARG A 124 -10.95 10.97 -8.80
CA ARG A 124 -12.28 11.50 -8.42
C ARG A 124 -12.46 11.48 -6.89
N SER A 125 -11.95 10.46 -6.23
CA SER A 125 -11.87 10.36 -4.77
C SER A 125 -10.72 11.18 -4.15
N ARG A 126 -10.10 12.08 -4.91
CA ARG A 126 -9.04 13.01 -4.47
C ARG A 126 -7.75 12.34 -3.98
N TYR A 127 -7.54 11.06 -4.28
CA TYR A 127 -6.25 10.42 -4.08
C TYR A 127 -5.27 10.86 -5.17
N ASN A 128 -4.03 11.14 -4.75
CA ASN A 128 -2.92 11.18 -5.69
C ASN A 128 -2.63 9.76 -6.18
N VAL A 129 -2.08 9.64 -7.39
CA VAL A 129 -1.69 8.33 -7.94
C VAL A 129 -0.31 8.43 -8.55
N PHE A 130 0.55 7.49 -8.20
CA PHE A 130 1.88 7.33 -8.76
C PHE A 130 2.00 5.98 -9.49
N VAL A 131 2.78 5.97 -10.57
CA VAL A 131 3.26 4.73 -11.20
C VAL A 131 4.75 4.68 -10.94
N PHE A 132 5.18 3.75 -10.11
CA PHE A 132 6.58 3.56 -9.76
C PHE A 132 7.19 2.56 -10.73
N ARG A 133 7.95 3.08 -11.71
CA ARG A 133 8.58 2.26 -12.74
C ARG A 133 10.03 1.95 -12.37
N VAL A 134 10.39 0.67 -12.40
CA VAL A 134 11.78 0.21 -12.28
C VAL A 134 12.12 -0.67 -13.46
N ASP A 135 13.22 -0.35 -14.13
CA ASP A 135 13.78 -1.22 -15.16
C ASP A 135 14.60 -2.33 -14.47
N VAL A 136 14.10 -3.56 -14.52
CA VAL A 136 14.72 -4.73 -13.88
C VAL A 136 15.44 -5.55 -14.96
N PRO A 137 16.74 -5.85 -14.81
CA PRO A 137 17.47 -6.61 -15.81
C PRO A 137 16.89 -8.03 -15.96
N GLU A 138 17.02 -8.60 -17.16
CA GLU A 138 16.57 -9.97 -17.46
C GLU A 138 17.35 -11.03 -16.67
N ASP A 139 18.63 -10.75 -16.41
CA ASP A 139 19.57 -11.64 -15.74
C ASP A 139 20.23 -10.91 -14.58
N ILE A 140 20.36 -11.62 -13.45
CA ILE A 140 21.16 -11.17 -12.31
C ILE A 140 22.31 -12.15 -12.07
N ASP A 141 23.53 -11.61 -11.98
CA ASP A 141 24.70 -12.35 -11.56
C ASP A 141 24.80 -12.38 -10.03
N PHE A 142 25.19 -13.52 -9.48
CA PHE A 142 25.39 -13.67 -8.04
C PHE A 142 26.51 -14.68 -7.76
N GLU A 143 27.18 -14.51 -6.63
CA GLU A 143 28.17 -15.43 -6.11
C GLU A 143 27.68 -15.94 -4.74
N LEU A 144 27.65 -17.27 -4.56
CA LEU A 144 27.32 -17.88 -3.27
C LEU A 144 28.62 -18.36 -2.61
N MET A 145 29.09 -17.63 -1.60
CA MET A 145 30.23 -18.04 -0.79
C MET A 145 29.77 -18.84 0.43
N GLN A 146 30.25 -20.09 0.57
CA GLN A 146 30.05 -20.88 1.78
C GLN A 146 31.25 -20.70 2.72
N ILE A 147 31.03 -20.09 3.89
CA ILE A 147 32.03 -20.05 4.96
C ILE A 147 31.79 -21.27 5.86
N GLY A 148 32.71 -22.24 5.84
CA GLY A 148 32.62 -23.43 6.68
C GLY A 148 32.74 -23.11 8.18
N GLY A 149 31.92 -23.76 9.00
CA GLY A 149 32.07 -23.72 10.45
C GLY A 149 33.35 -24.45 10.85
N GLY A 150 34.24 -23.76 11.55
CA GLY A 150 35.44 -24.36 12.13
C GLY A 150 35.07 -25.45 13.15
N MET A 151 35.87 -26.53 13.15
CA MET A 151 35.86 -27.54 14.21
C MET A 151 36.09 -26.93 15.59
#